data_AF-A0A2S6FMD8-F1
#
_entry.id   AF-A0A2S6FMD8-F1
#
_cell.length_a   1.000
_cell.length_b   1.000
_cell.length_c   1.000
_cell.angle_alpha   90.00
_cell.angle_beta   90.00
_cell.angle_gamma   90.00
#
_symmetry.space_group_name_H-M   'P 1'
#
loop_
_entity.id
_entity.type
_entity.pdbx_description
1 polymer ?
#
loop_
_entity_poly.entity_id
_entity_poly.type
_entity_poly.pdbx_seq_one_letter_code
_entity_poly.pdbx_strand_id
1 'polypeptide(L)'
;MSANKSITERIFQAIGFELLAILICTPLLAWIMKKPMLEMGMVTVLIAALALAWNVVFNGMFDRVLKRLAIAHNAWVRVVHALLFEGGLVALGVPLIAWWLNVSLWQAFLLDIGVLLFFLPYTYVYHWVYDVVRERVVLRQSCAQ
;
A
#
# COMPACT_ATOMS: atom_id res chain seq x y z
N MET A 1 -22.74 -15.36 -11.77
CA MET A 1 -22.30 -14.15 -12.51
C MET A 1 -22.68 -12.92 -11.71
N SER A 2 -21.78 -11.93 -11.68
CA SER A 2 -21.83 -10.61 -11.01
C SER A 2 -22.00 -10.58 -9.47
N ALA A 3 -20.95 -10.92 -8.73
CA ALA A 3 -20.75 -10.29 -7.42
C ALA A 3 -20.23 -8.87 -7.65
N ASN A 4 -21.11 -7.97 -8.12
CA ASN A 4 -20.79 -6.57 -8.26
C ASN A 4 -20.64 -6.01 -6.83
N LYS A 5 -19.41 -6.02 -6.29
CA LYS A 5 -19.12 -5.35 -5.01
C LYS A 5 -19.65 -3.94 -5.15
N SER A 6 -20.64 -3.56 -4.33
CA SER A 6 -21.18 -2.20 -4.37
C SER A 6 -20.01 -1.23 -4.23
N ILE A 7 -19.96 -0.20 -5.07
CA ILE A 7 -18.93 0.85 -5.01
C ILE A 7 -18.87 1.41 -3.58
N THR A 8 -20.01 1.46 -2.88
CA THR A 8 -20.14 1.84 -1.47
C THR A 8 -19.36 0.94 -0.51
N GLU A 9 -19.36 -0.38 -0.69
CA GLU A 9 -18.55 -1.31 0.12
C GLU A 9 -17.06 -1.07 -0.10
N ARG A 10 -16.65 -0.84 -1.35
CA ARG A 10 -15.25 -0.57 -1.69
C ARG A 10 -14.78 0.75 -1.09
N ILE A 11 -15.61 1.78 -1.11
CA ILE A 11 -15.32 3.08 -0.50
C ILE A 11 -15.24 2.95 1.02
N PHE A 12 -16.18 2.26 1.67
CA PHE A 12 -16.13 2.06 3.12
C PHE A 12 -14.90 1.27 3.55
N GLN A 13 -14.55 0.23 2.78
CA GLN A 13 -13.33 -0.55 2.98
C GLN A 13 -12.07 0.30 2.80
N ALA A 14 -12.01 1.15 1.77
CA ALA A 14 -10.89 2.05 1.55
C ALA A 14 -10.76 3.10 2.67
N ILE A 15 -11.87 3.72 3.07
CA ILE A 15 -11.89 4.70 4.17
C ILE A 15 -11.43 4.06 5.48
N GLY A 16 -11.93 2.86 5.82
CA GLY A 16 -11.53 2.15 7.04
C GLY A 16 -10.04 1.77 7.04
N PHE A 17 -9.53 1.35 5.89
CA PHE A 17 -8.11 1.04 5.69
C PHE A 17 -7.23 2.29 5.89
N GLU A 18 -7.65 3.41 5.33
CA GLU A 18 -6.90 4.66 5.40
C GLU A 18 -6.94 5.26 6.82
N LEU A 19 -8.09 5.20 7.49
CA LEU A 19 -8.24 5.63 8.89
C LEU A 19 -7.36 4.84 9.85
N LEU A 20 -7.36 3.50 9.74
CA LEU A 20 -6.50 2.64 10.57
C LEU A 20 -5.02 2.85 10.26
N ALA A 21 -4.65 3.02 8.99
CA ALA A 21 -3.28 3.33 8.59
C ALA A 21 -2.82 4.65 9.22
N ILE A 22 -3.63 5.71 9.14
CA ILE A 22 -3.34 7.00 9.78
C ILE A 22 -3.23 6.83 11.30
N LEU A 23 -4.15 6.10 11.93
CA LEU A 23 -4.17 5.91 13.39
C LEU A 23 -2.89 5.24 13.91
N ILE A 24 -2.29 4.31 13.15
CA ILE A 24 -1.11 3.58 13.57
C ILE A 24 0.19 4.25 13.09
N CYS A 25 0.26 4.66 11.83
CA CYS A 25 1.47 5.26 11.27
C CYS A 25 1.74 6.66 11.80
N THR A 26 0.71 7.46 12.10
CA THR A 26 0.88 8.82 12.64
C THR A 26 1.65 8.84 13.96
N PRO A 27 1.24 8.11 15.02
CA PRO A 27 1.99 8.08 16.28
C PRO A 27 3.36 7.41 16.12
N LEU A 28 3.48 6.38 15.29
CA LEU A 28 4.75 5.70 15.03
C LEU A 28 5.77 6.67 14.39
N LEU A 29 5.37 7.37 13.33
CA LEU A 29 6.22 8.34 12.64
C LEU A 29 6.50 9.57 13.51
N ALA A 30 5.52 10.06 14.27
CA ALA A 30 5.73 11.16 15.22
C ALA A 30 6.75 10.79 16.30
N TRP A 31 6.74 9.55 16.78
CA TRP A 31 7.71 9.07 17.76
C TRP A 31 9.13 8.96 17.16
N ILE A 32 9.26 8.43 15.95
CA ILE A 32 10.56 8.28 15.27
C ILE A 32 11.14 9.64 14.86
N MET A 33 10.30 10.53 14.29
CA MET A 33 10.73 11.82 13.74
C MET A 33 10.73 12.96 14.77
N LYS A 34 10.16 12.75 15.97
CA LYS A 34 9.97 13.77 17.02
C LYS A 34 9.29 15.06 16.49
N LYS A 35 8.36 14.90 15.56
CA LYS A 35 7.63 15.99 14.89
C LYS A 35 6.14 15.99 15.28
N PRO A 36 5.42 17.12 15.11
CA PRO A 36 4.00 17.20 15.43
C PRO A 36 3.17 16.14 14.67
N MET A 37 2.24 15.49 15.37
CA MET A 37 1.41 14.40 14.84
C MET A 37 0.59 14.80 13.61
N LEU A 38 0.15 16.05 13.54
CA LEU A 38 -0.67 16.56 12.42
C LEU A 38 0.11 16.54 11.10
N GLU A 39 1.38 16.97 11.12
CA GLU A 39 2.27 16.92 9.95
C GLU A 39 2.60 15.47 9.56
N MET A 40 2.84 14.60 10.54
CA MET A 40 3.14 13.18 10.30
C MET A 40 1.96 12.43 9.69
N GLY A 41 0.72 12.78 10.08
CA GLY A 41 -0.49 12.20 9.50
C GLY A 41 -0.61 12.55 8.01
N MET A 42 -0.38 13.82 7.64
CA MET A 42 -0.39 14.23 6.23
C MET A 42 0.72 13.53 5.42
N VAL A 43 1.93 13.44 5.98
CA VAL A 43 3.05 12.73 5.34
C VAL A 43 2.75 11.26 5.13
N THR A 44 2.12 10.61 6.12
CA THR A 44 1.69 9.21 6.02
C THR A 44 0.76 9.00 4.84
N VAL A 45 -0.28 9.84 4.72
CA VAL A 45 -1.26 9.76 3.63
C VAL A 45 -0.60 10.02 2.28
N LEU A 46 0.29 11.03 2.20
CA LEU A 46 1.02 11.32 0.97
C LEU A 46 1.92 10.17 0.52
N ILE A 47 2.67 9.57 1.45
CA ILE A 47 3.55 8.42 1.14
C ILE A 47 2.70 7.22 0.74
N ALA A 48 1.60 6.94 1.43
CA ALA A 48 0.69 5.85 1.08
C ALA A 48 0.06 6.05 -0.31
N ALA A 49 -0.40 7.27 -0.61
CA ALA A 49 -0.94 7.62 -1.93
C ALA A 49 0.13 7.51 -3.02
N LEU A 50 1.36 7.95 -2.75
CA LEU A 50 2.49 7.83 -3.67
C LEU A 50 2.83 6.36 -3.93
N ALA A 51 2.89 5.52 -2.89
CA ALA A 51 3.16 4.10 -3.00
C ALA A 51 2.06 3.37 -3.80
N LEU A 52 0.79 3.68 -3.55
CA LEU A 52 -0.34 3.14 -4.31
C LEU A 52 -0.31 3.59 -5.78
N ALA A 53 -0.07 4.88 -6.02
CA ALA A 53 0.07 5.41 -7.37
C ALA A 53 1.24 4.74 -8.10
N TRP A 54 2.40 4.60 -7.45
CA TRP A 54 3.57 3.91 -8.00
C TRP A 54 3.27 2.44 -8.31
N ASN A 55 2.57 1.74 -7.43
CA ASN A 55 2.13 0.36 -7.65
C ASN A 55 1.27 0.23 -8.92
N VAL A 56 0.25 1.08 -9.07
CA VAL A 56 -0.62 1.05 -10.25
C VAL A 56 0.13 1.44 -11.52
N VAL A 57 0.94 2.50 -11.47
CA VAL A 57 1.72 2.98 -12.62
C VAL A 57 2.73 1.92 -13.07
N PHE A 58 3.51 1.38 -12.13
CA PHE A 58 4.54 0.39 -12.40
C PHE A 58 3.95 -0.92 -12.91
N ASN A 59 2.95 -1.49 -12.22
CA ASN A 59 2.28 -2.70 -12.67
C ASN A 59 1.65 -2.50 -14.05
N GLY A 60 0.99 -1.36 -14.30
CA GLY A 60 0.38 -1.05 -15.59
C GLY A 60 1.39 -0.85 -16.72
N MET A 61 2.55 -0.23 -16.44
CA MET A 61 3.64 -0.10 -17.41
C MET A 61 4.29 -1.45 -17.71
N PHE A 62 4.60 -2.22 -16.67
CA PHE A 62 5.24 -3.52 -16.81
C PHE A 62 4.37 -4.50 -17.58
N ASP A 63 3.08 -4.60 -17.26
CA ASP A 63 2.13 -5.44 -18.00
C ASP A 63 2.05 -5.06 -19.48
N ARG A 64 2.06 -3.76 -19.78
CA ARG A 64 2.07 -3.28 -21.18
C ARG A 64 3.34 -3.68 -21.91
N VAL A 65 4.50 -3.56 -21.26
CA VAL A 65 5.80 -3.97 -21.81
C VAL A 65 5.83 -5.47 -22.04
N LEU A 66 5.37 -6.27 -21.07
CA LEU A 66 5.36 -7.72 -21.13
C LEU A 66 4.44 -8.23 -22.25
N LYS A 67 3.26 -7.61 -22.41
CA LYS A 67 2.33 -7.87 -23.52
C LYS A 67 2.92 -7.48 -24.87
N ARG A 68 3.59 -6.34 -24.98
CA ARG A 68 4.23 -5.88 -26.23
C ARG A 68 5.39 -6.77 -26.66
N LEU A 69 6.15 -7.29 -25.70
CA LEU A 69 7.33 -8.12 -25.96
C LEU A 69 7.01 -9.62 -25.99
N ALA A 70 5.75 -10.02 -25.80
CA ALA A 70 5.30 -11.41 -25.72
C ALA A 70 6.14 -12.29 -24.77
N ILE A 71 6.62 -11.70 -23.66
CA ILE A 71 7.50 -12.38 -22.71
C ILE A 71 6.67 -13.35 -21.85
N ALA A 72 7.09 -14.61 -21.78
CA ALA A 72 6.50 -15.60 -20.89
C ALA A 72 6.69 -15.21 -19.41
N HIS A 73 5.66 -15.41 -18.59
CA HIS A 73 5.72 -15.16 -17.15
C HIS A 73 6.61 -16.20 -16.44
N ASN A 74 7.92 -15.99 -16.50
CA ASN A 74 8.91 -16.87 -15.89
C ASN A 74 9.34 -16.35 -14.51
N ALA A 75 9.94 -17.22 -13.68
CA ALA A 75 10.45 -16.83 -12.37
C ALA A 75 11.43 -15.64 -12.45
N TRP A 76 12.24 -15.57 -13.52
CA TRP A 76 13.16 -14.46 -13.76
C TRP A 76 12.44 -13.12 -13.96
N VAL A 77 11.31 -13.12 -14.68
CA VAL A 77 10.50 -11.91 -14.90
C VAL A 77 9.97 -11.37 -13.56
N ARG A 78 9.60 -12.26 -12.62
CA ARG A 78 9.17 -11.85 -11.28
C ARG A 78 10.30 -11.23 -10.45
N VAL A 79 11.51 -11.78 -10.55
CA VAL A 79 12.69 -11.22 -9.86
C VAL A 79 13.03 -9.84 -10.43
N VAL A 80 13.10 -9.72 -11.76
CA VAL A 80 13.34 -8.44 -12.44
C VAL A 80 12.25 -7.42 -12.09
N HIS A 81 10.98 -7.84 -12.10
CA HIS A 81 9.86 -7.01 -11.69
C HIS A 81 10.01 -6.50 -10.25
N ALA A 82 10.29 -7.39 -9.30
CA ALA A 82 10.46 -7.03 -7.90
C ALA A 82 11.64 -6.06 -7.70
N LEU A 83 12.78 -6.31 -8.35
CA LEU A 83 13.95 -5.43 -8.26
C LEU A 83 13.70 -4.05 -8.86
N LEU A 84 13.03 -3.97 -10.02
CA LEU A 84 12.67 -2.69 -10.64
C LEU A 84 11.58 -1.96 -9.85
N PHE A 85 10.62 -2.69 -9.29
CA PHE A 85 9.55 -2.12 -8.47
C PHE A 85 10.14 -1.47 -7.21
N GLU A 86 10.88 -2.26 -6.44
CA GLU A 86 11.49 -1.82 -5.18
C GLU A 86 12.53 -0.73 -5.43
N GLY A 87 13.41 -0.94 -6.43
CA GLY A 87 14.43 0.04 -6.78
C GLY A 87 13.85 1.37 -7.24
N GLY A 88 12.77 1.33 -8.05
CA GLY A 88 12.07 2.55 -8.49
C GLY A 88 11.31 3.24 -7.36
N LEU A 89 10.69 2.46 -6.46
CA LEU A 89 9.99 2.98 -5.29
C LEU A 89 10.98 3.69 -4.35
N VAL A 90 12.12 3.06 -4.05
CA VAL A 90 13.19 3.67 -3.23
C VAL A 90 13.77 4.91 -3.91
N ALA A 91 14.03 4.88 -5.22
CA ALA A 91 14.61 6.01 -5.95
C ALA A 91 13.70 7.25 -5.99
N LEU A 92 12.37 7.08 -5.90
CA LEU A 92 11.41 8.19 -5.87
C LEU A 92 10.95 8.54 -4.46
N GLY A 93 10.69 7.53 -3.63
CA GLY A 93 10.20 7.65 -2.26
C GLY A 93 11.25 8.26 -1.34
N VAL A 94 12.48 7.74 -1.35
CA VAL A 94 13.52 8.19 -0.42
C VAL A 94 13.89 9.67 -0.59
N PRO A 95 14.14 10.20 -1.80
CA PRO A 95 14.44 11.62 -1.95
C PRO A 95 13.26 12.51 -1.58
N LEU A 96 12.03 12.09 -1.89
CA LEU A 96 10.82 12.84 -1.55
C LEU A 96 10.63 12.93 -0.03
N ILE A 97 10.77 11.81 0.68
CA ILE A 97 10.69 11.72 2.14
C ILE A 97 11.81 12.54 2.79
N ALA A 98 13.05 12.40 2.30
CA ALA A 98 14.20 13.15 2.79
C ALA A 98 14.01 14.66 2.64
N TRP A 99 13.54 15.10 1.48
CA TRP A 99 13.25 16.51 1.20
C TRP A 99 12.12 17.05 2.08
N TRP A 100 11.03 16.30 2.23
CA TRP A 100 9.86 16.73 3.00
C TRP A 100 10.12 16.80 4.51
N LEU A 101 10.77 15.77 5.06
CA LEU A 101 11.05 15.68 6.49
C LEU A 101 12.34 16.41 6.89
N ASN A 102 13.14 16.84 5.92
CA ASN A 102 14.47 17.41 6.11
C ASN A 102 15.39 16.45 6.90
N VAL A 103 15.38 15.18 6.50
CA VAL A 103 16.15 14.09 7.12
C VAL A 103 17.20 13.56 6.16
N SER A 104 18.19 12.83 6.67
CA SER A 104 19.20 12.24 5.81
C SER A 104 18.60 11.16 4.89
N LEU A 105 19.20 10.94 3.72
CA LEU A 105 18.79 9.87 2.79
C LEU A 105 18.78 8.50 3.49
N TRP A 106 19.71 8.27 4.41
CA TRP A 106 19.75 7.03 5.20
C TRP A 106 18.54 6.88 6.13
N GLN A 107 18.14 7.96 6.82
CA GLN A 107 16.96 7.95 7.67
C GLN A 107 15.68 7.77 6.84
N ALA A 108 15.57 8.45 5.70
CA ALA A 108 14.44 8.29 4.79
C ALA A 108 14.36 6.86 4.22
N PHE A 109 15.49 6.24 3.88
CA PHE A 109 15.55 4.85 3.43
C PHE A 109 15.10 3.86 4.51
N LEU A 110 15.57 4.03 5.76
CA LEU A 110 15.10 3.21 6.88
C LEU A 110 13.59 3.37 7.13
N LEU A 111 13.09 4.59 6.99
CA LEU A 111 11.67 4.91 7.16
C LEU A 111 10.84 4.26 6.05
N ASP A 112 11.30 4.33 4.80
CA ASP A 112 10.66 3.70 3.65
C ASP A 112 10.53 2.18 3.84
N ILE A 113 11.63 1.51 4.20
CA ILE A 113 11.62 0.07 4.53
C ILE A 113 10.69 -0.23 5.72
N GLY A 114 10.75 0.58 6.78
CA GLY A 114 9.91 0.38 7.96
C GLY A 114 8.42 0.51 7.65
N VAL A 115 8.05 1.49 6.84
CA VAL A 115 6.67 1.69 6.37
C VAL A 115 6.26 0.53 5.46
N LEU A 116 7.11 0.10 4.52
CA LEU A 116 6.82 -1.00 3.61
C LEU A 116 6.62 -2.33 4.36
N LEU A 117 7.51 -2.65 5.30
CA LEU A 117 7.41 -3.83 6.17
C LEU A 117 6.21 -3.78 7.11
N PHE A 118 5.73 -2.59 7.48
CA PHE A 118 4.52 -2.43 8.27
C PHE A 118 3.25 -2.56 7.42
N PHE A 119 3.22 -1.92 6.24
CA PHE A 119 2.06 -1.91 5.35
C PHE A 119 1.76 -3.28 4.74
N LEU A 120 2.78 -4.09 4.44
CA LEU A 120 2.61 -5.43 3.89
C LEU A 120 1.73 -6.36 4.78
N PRO A 121 2.11 -6.66 6.03
CA PRO A 121 1.30 -7.47 6.92
C PRO A 121 0.01 -6.76 7.31
N TYR A 122 0.01 -5.43 7.47
CA TYR A 122 -1.19 -4.66 7.75
C TYR A 122 -2.26 -4.84 6.65
N THR A 123 -1.88 -4.68 5.39
CA THR A 123 -2.78 -4.86 4.24
C THR A 123 -3.28 -6.29 4.16
N TYR A 124 -2.41 -7.27 4.41
CA TYR A 124 -2.80 -8.68 4.43
C TYR A 124 -3.83 -8.98 5.51
N VAL A 125 -3.59 -8.53 6.76
CA VAL A 125 -4.52 -8.73 7.89
C VAL A 125 -5.83 -8.01 7.64
N TYR A 126 -5.81 -6.78 7.12
CA TYR A 126 -7.02 -6.03 6.83
C TYR A 126 -7.88 -6.70 5.75
N HIS A 127 -7.26 -7.15 4.65
CA HIS A 127 -7.96 -7.92 3.63
C HIS A 127 -8.52 -9.24 4.18
N TRP A 128 -7.74 -9.96 4.99
CA TRP A 128 -8.18 -11.21 5.62
C TRP A 128 -9.38 -10.99 6.56
N VAL A 129 -9.33 -9.98 7.44
CA VAL A 129 -10.45 -9.64 8.33
C VAL A 129 -11.70 -9.28 7.53
N TYR A 130 -11.55 -8.49 6.46
CA TYR A 130 -12.66 -8.14 5.59
C TYR A 130 -13.28 -9.37 4.92
N ASP A 131 -12.45 -10.29 4.42
CA ASP A 131 -12.91 -11.53 3.78
C ASP A 131 -13.64 -12.43 4.78
N VAL A 132 -13.14 -12.57 6.02
CA VAL A 132 -13.81 -13.33 7.09
C VAL A 132 -15.13 -12.70 7.51
N VAL A 133 -15.20 -11.37 7.63
CA VAL A 133 -16.45 -10.65 7.95
C VAL A 133 -17.45 -10.84 6.82
N ARG A 134 -17.01 -10.73 5.56
CA ARG A 134 -17.84 -10.95 4.38
C ARG A 134 -18.37 -12.37 4.33
N GLU A 135 -17.54 -13.38 4.58
CA GLU A 135 -17.96 -14.78 4.67
C GLU A 135 -19.05 -14.97 5.73
N ARG A 136 -18.87 -14.40 6.92
CA ARG A 136 -19.88 -14.48 8.00
C ARG A 136 -21.20 -13.79 7.67
N VAL A 137 -21.16 -12.65 6.98
CA VAL A 137 -22.37 -11.92 6.57
C VAL A 137 -23.11 -12.67 5.46
N VAL A 138 -22.39 -13.24 4.49
CA VAL A 138 -22.98 -14.04 3.40
C VAL A 138 -23.57 -15.36 3.93
N LEU A 139 -22.87 -16.05 4.83
CA LEU A 139 -23.38 -17.28 5.47
C LEU A 139 -24.67 -17.05 6.28
N ARG A 140 -24.83 -15.87 6.89
CA ARG A 140 -26.09 -15.51 7.59
C ARG A 140 -27.27 -15.30 6.63
N GLN A 141 -27.04 -14.88 5.39
CA GLN A 141 -28.12 -14.71 4.41
C GLN A 141 -28.60 -16.07 3.85
N SER A 142 -27.71 -17.05 3.71
CA SER A 142 -28.07 -18.39 3.21
C SER A 142 -28.84 -19.27 4.22
N CYS A 143 -28.73 -18.98 5.52
CA CYS A 143 -29.45 -19.72 6.57
C CYS A 143 -30.83 -19.10 6.89
N ALA A 144 -31.17 -17.99 6.24
CA ALA A 144 -32.45 -17.28 6.40
C ALA A 144 -33.40 -17.46 5.19
N GLN A 145 -33.05 -18.34 4.23
CA GLN A 145 -33.92 -18.80 3.13
C GLN A 145 -34.38 -20.23 3.35
#